data_AF-A0A662XVD4-F1
#
_entry.id   AF-A0A662XVD4-F1
#
_cell.length_a   1.000
_cell.length_b   1.000
_cell.length_c   1.000
_cell.angle_alpha   90.00
_cell.angle_beta   90.00
_cell.angle_gamma   90.00
#
_symmetry.space_group_name_H-M   'P 1'
#
loop_
_entity.id
_entity.type
_entity.pdbx_description
1 polymer ?
#
loop_
_entity_poly.entity_id
_entity_poly.type
_entity_poly.pdbx_seq_one_letter_code
_entity_poly.pdbx_strand_id
1 'polypeptide(L)'
;MAADTGLSGGGDAVWYGPPESWPPEHCRVLYTISKHAQQARNVQSKETWIRQVALLVLLYEGIEAGILPFDYSPSLTWLTFQQQTDRRWLRVSQEAKSVIDDLWEAKLVNGIKLSSVDYQPVTAYQATFRGLAIVEQIPERLKQETDKFLYPPPAVIDEGADGLPTASLDSSGAPQLLHVRYDGEKFWLETSDKSFVKESGITESEDVSYVSSPYIPMCLRSSTSYLVEPTSNRLRAPECALGSNMMAKEANQSLVLSQVHALVGEWLPFGANQISALNERLGAMERCQGGLFSSKLDL
;
A
#
# COMPACT_ATOMS: atom_id res chain seq x y z
N MET A 1 5.96 -44.54 18.53
CA MET A 1 4.88 -43.64 19.03
C MET A 1 5.47 -42.88 20.20
N ALA A 2 5.69 -41.58 20.20
CA ALA A 2 5.55 -40.51 19.22
C ALA A 2 6.79 -39.61 19.41
N ALA A 3 7.38 -39.13 18.31
CA ALA A 3 8.44 -38.13 18.36
C ALA A 3 7.80 -36.78 18.04
N ASP A 4 7.87 -35.91 19.03
CA ASP A 4 7.45 -34.52 19.03
C ASP A 4 8.36 -33.70 18.10
N THR A 5 7.81 -33.18 17.00
CA THR A 5 8.50 -32.23 16.11
C THR A 5 7.88 -30.86 16.29
N GLY A 6 8.34 -30.15 17.32
CA GLY A 6 8.11 -28.72 17.48
C GLY A 6 8.86 -27.93 16.41
N LEU A 7 8.11 -27.38 15.45
CA LEU A 7 8.59 -26.30 14.58
C LEU A 7 8.37 -24.98 15.31
N SER A 8 9.38 -24.57 16.09
CA SER A 8 9.54 -23.18 16.52
C SER A 8 10.79 -22.61 15.84
N GLY A 9 10.58 -21.83 14.80
CA GLY A 9 11.63 -21.14 14.05
C GLY A 9 11.18 -19.74 13.64
N GLY A 10 10.65 -18.98 14.60
CA GLY A 10 10.48 -17.53 14.46
C GLY A 10 11.71 -16.84 15.02
N GLY A 11 12.49 -16.18 14.16
CA GLY A 11 13.63 -15.38 14.57
C GLY A 11 14.35 -14.79 13.36
N ASP A 12 14.12 -13.50 13.12
CA ASP A 12 14.96 -12.52 12.38
C ASP A 12 15.98 -13.10 11.40
N ALA A 13 15.51 -13.79 10.37
CA ALA A 13 16.37 -14.14 9.25
C ALA A 13 16.43 -12.93 8.31
N VAL A 14 17.46 -12.10 8.46
CA VAL A 14 17.89 -11.23 7.37
C VAL A 14 18.17 -12.14 6.17
N TRP A 15 17.30 -12.09 5.16
CA TRP A 15 17.29 -13.03 4.05
C TRP A 15 18.56 -12.87 3.20
N TYR A 16 19.59 -13.67 3.49
CA TYR A 16 20.78 -13.82 2.65
C TYR A 16 20.72 -15.17 1.93
N GLY A 17 20.27 -15.16 0.67
CA GLY A 17 20.26 -16.37 -0.17
C GLY A 17 20.15 -16.10 -1.69
N PRO A 18 20.49 -17.11 -2.54
CA PRO A 18 20.32 -17.07 -4.00
C PRO A 18 18.83 -16.95 -4.41
N PRO A 19 18.49 -16.61 -5.67
CA PRO A 19 17.11 -16.36 -6.13
C PRO A 19 16.10 -17.45 -5.75
N GLU A 20 16.57 -18.71 -5.75
CA GLU A 20 15.76 -19.90 -5.48
C GLU A 20 15.28 -20.00 -4.03
N SER A 21 15.81 -19.18 -3.11
CA SER A 21 15.39 -19.12 -1.71
C SER A 21 14.38 -18.01 -1.41
N TRP A 22 13.98 -17.21 -2.41
CA TRP A 22 13.06 -16.09 -2.21
C TRP A 22 11.60 -16.50 -2.41
N PRO A 23 10.67 -16.02 -1.56
CA PRO A 23 9.25 -16.22 -1.80
C PRO A 23 8.83 -15.67 -3.17
N PRO A 24 7.89 -16.34 -3.87
CA PRO A 24 7.41 -15.87 -5.18
C PRO A 24 6.98 -14.41 -5.18
N GLU A 25 6.40 -13.93 -4.08
CA GLU A 25 5.91 -12.58 -3.92
C GLU A 25 7.05 -11.55 -3.93
N HIS A 26 8.16 -11.82 -3.23
CA HIS A 26 9.37 -10.99 -3.28
C HIS A 26 9.96 -10.94 -4.69
N CYS A 27 9.96 -12.08 -5.40
CA CYS A 27 10.39 -12.12 -6.79
C CYS A 27 9.50 -11.24 -7.70
N ARG A 28 8.17 -11.31 -7.54
CA ARG A 28 7.21 -10.50 -8.30
C ARG A 28 7.41 -9.00 -8.02
N VAL A 29 7.51 -8.60 -6.75
CA VAL A 29 7.74 -7.19 -6.35
C VAL A 29 9.08 -6.68 -6.88
N LEU A 30 10.16 -7.46 -6.76
CA LEU A 30 11.47 -7.10 -7.30
C LEU A 30 11.43 -6.95 -8.82
N TYR A 31 10.75 -7.86 -9.52
CA TYR A 31 10.57 -7.79 -10.97
C TYR A 31 9.78 -6.53 -11.37
N THR A 32 8.69 -6.20 -10.67
CA THR A 32 7.95 -4.94 -10.85
C THR A 32 8.88 -3.73 -10.71
N ILE A 33 9.62 -3.62 -9.61
CA ILE A 33 10.56 -2.50 -9.39
C ILE A 33 11.58 -2.44 -10.53
N SER A 34 12.14 -3.59 -10.94
CA SER A 34 13.13 -3.65 -12.02
C SER A 34 12.60 -3.15 -13.36
N LYS A 35 11.31 -3.33 -13.67
CA LYS A 35 10.75 -2.83 -14.94
C LYS A 35 10.62 -1.31 -14.98
N HIS A 36 10.36 -0.67 -13.83
CA HIS A 36 10.17 0.78 -13.75
C HIS A 36 11.44 1.55 -13.37
N ALA A 37 12.35 0.94 -12.60
CA ALA A 37 13.46 1.63 -11.95
C ALA A 37 14.71 0.75 -11.85
N GLN A 38 15.76 1.12 -12.58
CA GLN A 38 17.03 0.40 -12.60
C GLN A 38 18.21 1.33 -12.42
N GLN A 39 19.25 0.82 -11.78
CA GLN A 39 20.55 1.47 -11.71
C GLN A 39 21.18 1.57 -13.11
N ALA A 40 21.76 2.73 -13.43
CA ALA A 40 22.45 2.96 -14.69
C ALA A 40 23.64 1.99 -14.83
N ARG A 41 23.66 1.19 -15.91
CA ARG A 41 24.75 0.24 -16.22
C ARG A 41 26.04 0.95 -16.63
N ASN A 42 25.93 2.15 -17.19
CA ASN A 42 27.04 2.97 -17.63
C ASN A 42 26.67 4.46 -17.60
N VAL A 43 27.65 5.34 -17.84
CA VAL A 43 27.50 6.81 -17.82
C VAL A 43 26.49 7.32 -18.84
N GLN A 44 26.22 6.56 -19.90
CA GLN A 44 25.29 6.94 -20.97
C GLN A 44 23.85 6.49 -20.70
N SER A 45 23.68 5.41 -19.93
CA SER A 45 22.37 4.89 -19.55
C SER A 45 21.74 5.77 -18.48
N LYS A 46 20.47 6.09 -18.67
CA LYS A 46 19.72 6.89 -17.71
C LYS A 46 19.40 6.07 -16.48
N GLU A 47 19.70 6.62 -15.32
CA GLU A 47 19.29 6.08 -14.04
C GLU A 47 17.80 6.39 -13.79
N THR A 48 17.03 5.40 -13.36
CA THR A 48 15.57 5.55 -13.13
C THR A 48 15.18 5.15 -11.71
N TRP A 49 14.11 5.79 -11.21
CA TRP A 49 13.60 5.64 -9.85
C TRP A 49 12.06 5.61 -9.90
N ILE A 50 11.45 4.73 -9.11
CA ILE A 50 9.99 4.67 -8.94
C ILE A 50 9.62 5.21 -7.57
N ARG A 51 8.69 6.18 -7.51
CA ARG A 51 8.21 6.71 -6.23
C ARG A 51 7.41 5.65 -5.48
N GLN A 52 7.53 5.61 -4.16
CA GLN A 52 6.84 4.65 -3.31
C GLN A 52 5.33 4.61 -3.58
N VAL A 53 4.67 5.78 -3.67
CA VAL A 53 3.22 5.83 -3.95
C VAL A 53 2.89 5.15 -5.28
N ALA A 54 3.64 5.45 -6.35
CA ALA A 54 3.42 4.82 -7.65
C ALA A 54 3.64 3.30 -7.60
N LEU A 55 4.67 2.85 -6.87
CA LEU A 55 4.89 1.42 -6.66
C LEU A 55 3.71 0.77 -5.91
N LEU A 56 3.22 1.40 -4.84
CA LEU A 56 2.07 0.87 -4.08
C LEU A 56 0.80 0.77 -4.94
N VAL A 57 0.59 1.71 -5.87
CA VAL A 57 -0.52 1.63 -6.84
C VAL A 57 -0.37 0.40 -7.74
N LEU A 58 0.81 0.15 -8.29
CA LEU A 58 1.04 -1.03 -9.12
C LEU A 58 0.85 -2.34 -8.33
N LEU A 59 1.32 -2.38 -7.08
CA LEU A 59 1.16 -3.56 -6.22
C LEU A 59 -0.31 -3.77 -5.85
N TYR A 60 -1.08 -2.71 -5.62
CA TYR A 60 -2.54 -2.80 -5.46
C TYR A 60 -3.20 -3.47 -6.67
N GLU A 61 -2.85 -3.05 -7.90
CA GLU A 61 -3.39 -3.67 -9.11
C GLU A 61 -2.97 -5.14 -9.26
N GLY A 62 -1.78 -5.51 -8.80
CA GLY A 62 -1.35 -6.90 -8.73
C GLY A 62 -2.15 -7.73 -7.72
N ILE A 63 -2.61 -7.12 -6.62
CA ILE A 63 -3.51 -7.76 -5.65
C ILE A 63 -4.90 -7.94 -6.26
N GLU A 64 -5.46 -6.90 -6.88
CA GLU A 64 -6.77 -6.95 -7.56
C GLU A 64 -6.79 -7.96 -8.71
N ALA A 65 -5.67 -8.13 -9.42
CA ALA A 65 -5.52 -9.16 -10.44
C ALA A 65 -5.39 -10.59 -9.88
N GLY A 66 -5.35 -10.77 -8.56
CA GLY A 66 -5.17 -12.06 -7.89
C GLY A 66 -3.76 -12.63 -8.02
N ILE A 67 -2.77 -11.80 -8.35
CA ILE A 67 -1.39 -12.21 -8.64
C ILE A 67 -0.51 -12.03 -7.42
N LEU A 68 -0.76 -10.99 -6.62
CA LEU A 68 -0.12 -10.83 -5.33
C LEU A 68 -1.10 -11.30 -4.24
N PRO A 69 -0.79 -12.37 -3.49
CA PRO A 69 -1.69 -12.95 -2.49
C PRO A 69 -1.68 -12.13 -1.18
N PHE A 70 -1.54 -10.81 -1.26
CA PHE A 70 -1.55 -9.92 -0.10
C PHE A 70 -2.94 -9.39 0.19
N ASP A 71 -3.14 -8.92 1.42
CA ASP A 71 -4.28 -8.10 1.77
C ASP A 71 -3.92 -6.61 1.88
N TYR A 72 -4.92 -5.74 1.77
CA TYR A 72 -4.75 -4.32 1.94
C TYR A 72 -5.76 -3.73 2.91
N SER A 73 -5.48 -2.52 3.39
CA SER A 73 -6.36 -1.79 4.28
C SER A 73 -6.34 -0.29 3.96
N PRO A 74 -7.41 0.46 4.25
CA PRO A 74 -7.39 1.90 4.10
C PRO A 74 -6.29 2.55 4.95
N SER A 75 -5.41 3.30 4.29
CA SER A 75 -4.31 4.05 4.90
C SER A 75 -4.35 5.49 4.41
N LEU A 76 -4.42 6.43 5.34
CA LEU A 76 -4.35 7.85 5.04
C LEU A 76 -2.92 8.20 4.59
N THR A 77 -2.79 8.77 3.39
CA THR A 77 -1.51 9.05 2.74
C THR A 77 -1.47 10.48 2.24
N TRP A 78 -0.37 11.18 2.48
CA TRP A 78 -0.12 12.51 1.93
C TRP A 78 0.25 12.43 0.45
N LEU A 79 -0.47 13.16 -0.38
CA LEU A 79 -0.23 13.26 -1.82
C LEU A 79 -0.06 14.72 -2.21
N THR A 80 1.04 15.01 -2.91
CA THR A 80 1.31 16.35 -3.46
C THR A 80 0.96 16.37 -4.95
N PHE A 81 0.12 17.31 -5.35
CA PHE A 81 -0.23 17.59 -6.75
C PHE A 81 -0.31 19.10 -6.98
N GLN A 82 0.35 19.59 -8.04
CA GLN A 82 0.36 21.02 -8.41
C GLN A 82 0.60 22.00 -7.23
N GLN A 83 1.60 21.70 -6.38
CA GLN A 83 1.95 22.50 -5.18
C GLN A 83 0.90 22.52 -4.07
N GLN A 84 -0.06 21.61 -4.12
CA GLN A 84 -1.00 21.37 -3.03
C GLN A 84 -0.77 19.96 -2.49
N THR A 85 -0.66 19.86 -1.17
CA THR A 85 -0.58 18.58 -0.48
C THR A 85 -1.89 18.33 0.24
N ASP A 86 -2.50 17.18 -0.01
CA ASP A 86 -3.75 16.74 0.61
C ASP A 86 -3.63 15.29 1.09
N ARG A 87 -4.47 14.90 2.04
CA ARG A 87 -4.55 13.55 2.56
C ARG A 87 -5.62 12.76 1.81
N ARG A 88 -5.23 11.62 1.23
CA ARG A 88 -6.16 10.69 0.59
C ARG A 88 -6.08 9.31 1.24
N TRP A 89 -7.24 8.67 1.38
CA TRP A 89 -7.29 7.27 1.76
C TRP A 89 -6.88 6.41 0.58
N LEU A 90 -5.88 5.55 0.80
CA LEU A 90 -5.41 4.59 -0.18
C LEU A 90 -5.52 3.18 0.38
N ARG A 91 -5.94 2.22 -0.44
CA ARG A 91 -5.93 0.79 -0.12
C ARG A 91 -4.49 0.25 -0.19
N VAL A 92 -3.79 0.28 0.94
CA VAL A 92 -2.36 -0.05 1.00
C VAL A 92 -2.14 -1.37 1.73
N SER A 93 -1.39 -2.27 1.12
CA SER A 93 -0.95 -3.52 1.74
C SER A 93 0.28 -3.32 2.63
N GLN A 94 0.19 -3.79 3.87
CA GLN A 94 1.34 -3.81 4.80
C GLN A 94 2.31 -4.94 4.45
N GLU A 95 1.81 -6.08 3.97
CA GLU A 95 2.64 -7.18 3.48
C GLU A 95 3.49 -6.73 2.28
N ALA A 96 2.89 -6.02 1.32
CA ALA A 96 3.63 -5.46 0.19
C ALA A 96 4.74 -4.49 0.62
N LYS A 97 4.48 -3.66 1.66
CA LYS A 97 5.51 -2.78 2.24
C LYS A 97 6.62 -3.58 2.91
N SER A 98 6.27 -4.61 3.69
CA SER A 98 7.23 -5.51 4.33
C SER A 98 8.15 -6.16 3.28
N VAL A 99 7.59 -6.61 2.15
CA VAL A 99 8.37 -7.18 1.05
C VAL A 99 9.35 -6.16 0.46
N ILE A 100 8.94 -4.90 0.29
CA ILE A 100 9.85 -3.83 -0.17
C ILE A 100 10.99 -3.62 0.85
N ASP A 101 10.67 -3.61 2.13
CA ASP A 101 11.66 -3.46 3.21
C ASP A 101 12.63 -4.64 3.26
N ASP A 102 12.15 -5.89 3.12
CA ASP A 102 12.99 -7.09 3.04
C ASP A 102 13.95 -7.03 1.84
N LEU A 103 13.45 -6.63 0.66
CA LEU A 103 14.26 -6.46 -0.55
C LEU A 103 15.31 -5.35 -0.39
N TRP A 104 14.98 -4.30 0.35
CA TRP A 104 15.91 -3.22 0.68
C TRP A 104 16.98 -3.66 1.68
N GLU A 105 16.59 -4.40 2.73
CA GLU A 105 17.50 -4.95 3.73
C GLU A 105 18.51 -5.91 3.08
N ALA A 106 18.04 -6.76 2.17
CA ALA A 106 18.86 -7.68 1.39
C ALA A 106 19.71 -7.02 0.28
N LYS A 107 19.64 -5.69 0.13
CA LYS A 107 20.40 -4.91 -0.87
C LYS A 107 20.06 -5.26 -2.33
N LEU A 108 18.86 -5.78 -2.58
CA LEU A 108 18.33 -6.02 -3.92
C LEU A 108 17.66 -4.76 -4.49
N VAL A 109 17.18 -3.89 -3.61
CA VAL A 109 16.60 -2.59 -3.93
C VAL A 109 17.35 -1.49 -3.19
N ASN A 110 17.59 -0.36 -3.86
CA ASN A 110 18.03 0.88 -3.26
C ASN A 110 16.81 1.75 -2.91
N GLY A 111 16.92 2.52 -1.83
CA GLY A 111 15.94 3.54 -1.46
C GLY A 111 16.59 4.90 -1.34
N ILE A 112 15.96 5.93 -1.89
CA ILE A 112 16.34 7.34 -1.72
C ILE A 112 15.18 8.12 -1.12
N LYS A 113 15.48 9.03 -0.19
CA LYS A 113 14.52 10.00 0.32
C LYS A 113 14.71 11.32 -0.40
N LEU A 114 13.62 11.83 -0.93
CA LEU A 114 13.52 13.11 -1.63
C LEU A 114 12.58 14.01 -0.84
N SER A 115 12.74 15.33 -0.96
CA SER A 115 11.76 16.27 -0.42
C SER A 115 10.80 16.68 -1.54
N SER A 116 9.50 16.67 -1.26
CA SER A 116 8.49 17.26 -2.14
C SER A 116 8.61 18.79 -2.17
N VAL A 117 7.82 19.44 -3.03
CA VAL A 117 7.74 20.91 -3.09
C VAL A 117 7.31 21.51 -1.75
N ASP A 118 6.51 20.77 -0.98
CA ASP A 118 6.02 21.17 0.35
C ASP A 118 6.88 20.58 1.48
N TYR A 119 8.14 20.21 1.17
CA TYR A 119 9.11 19.62 2.09
C TYR A 119 8.67 18.29 2.73
N GLN A 120 7.67 17.63 2.17
CA GLN A 120 7.26 16.31 2.64
C GLN A 120 8.25 15.23 2.15
N PRO A 121 8.68 14.31 3.02
CA PRO A 121 9.58 13.25 2.61
C PRO A 121 8.88 12.27 1.68
N VAL A 122 9.46 12.05 0.50
CA VAL A 122 9.02 11.08 -0.51
C VAL A 122 10.12 10.04 -0.70
N THR A 123 9.79 8.77 -0.51
CA THR A 123 10.71 7.67 -0.79
C THR A 123 10.58 7.23 -2.26
N ALA A 124 11.71 6.94 -2.90
CA ALA A 124 11.75 6.30 -4.20
C ALA A 124 12.70 5.09 -4.18
N TYR A 125 12.39 4.10 -5.01
CA TYR A 125 13.09 2.82 -5.06
C TYR A 125 13.70 2.56 -6.44
N GLN A 126 14.70 1.71 -6.46
CA GLN A 126 15.41 1.30 -7.68
C GLN A 126 16.01 -0.11 -7.49
N ALA A 127 15.92 -0.96 -8.51
CA ALA A 127 16.60 -2.26 -8.49
C ALA A 127 18.12 -2.09 -8.61
N THR A 128 18.89 -2.74 -7.72
CA THR A 128 20.36 -2.76 -7.77
C THR A 128 20.87 -3.72 -8.82
N PHE A 129 22.15 -3.67 -9.18
CA PHE A 129 22.76 -4.70 -10.04
C PHE A 129 22.59 -6.12 -9.48
N ARG A 130 22.66 -6.26 -8.16
CA ARG A 130 22.39 -7.53 -7.49
C ARG A 130 20.94 -7.94 -7.68
N GLY A 131 19.99 -7.03 -7.47
CA GLY A 131 18.57 -7.27 -7.75
C GLY A 131 18.30 -7.67 -9.20
N LEU A 132 18.95 -7.03 -10.17
CA LEU A 132 18.83 -7.38 -11.59
C LEU A 132 19.36 -8.78 -11.90
N ALA A 133 20.48 -9.19 -11.30
CA ALA A 133 21.00 -10.54 -11.44
C ALA A 133 20.05 -11.60 -10.87
N ILE A 134 19.31 -11.28 -9.80
CA ILE A 134 18.24 -12.13 -9.28
C ILE A 134 17.07 -12.19 -10.28
N VAL A 135 16.67 -11.04 -10.83
CA VAL A 135 15.57 -10.94 -11.81
C VAL A 135 15.82 -11.80 -13.06
N GLU A 136 17.06 -11.87 -13.54
CA GLU A 136 17.42 -12.73 -14.67
C GLU A 136 17.12 -14.21 -14.39
N GLN A 137 17.26 -14.64 -13.13
CA GLN A 137 17.04 -16.02 -12.69
C GLN A 137 15.59 -16.32 -12.28
N ILE A 138 14.71 -15.31 -12.18
CA ILE A 138 13.29 -15.54 -11.87
C ILE A 138 12.64 -16.37 -12.99
N PRO A 139 11.88 -17.44 -12.66
CA PRO A 139 11.16 -18.25 -13.63
C PRO A 139 10.27 -17.43 -14.55
N GLU A 140 10.31 -17.74 -15.84
CA GLU A 140 9.55 -17.01 -16.88
C GLU A 140 8.04 -17.00 -16.59
N ARG A 141 7.52 -18.09 -16.01
CA ARG A 141 6.12 -18.17 -15.57
C ARG A 141 5.75 -17.04 -14.60
N LEU A 142 6.60 -16.76 -13.60
CA LEU A 142 6.33 -15.70 -12.63
C LEU A 142 6.39 -14.31 -13.28
N LYS A 143 7.32 -14.11 -14.22
CA LYS A 143 7.42 -12.86 -15.00
C LYS A 143 6.15 -12.63 -15.82
N GLN A 144 5.72 -13.63 -16.59
CA GLN A 144 4.50 -13.57 -17.41
C GLN A 144 3.23 -13.35 -16.57
N GLU A 145 3.13 -13.98 -15.40
CA GLU A 145 2.03 -13.70 -14.48
C GLU A 145 2.09 -12.25 -13.99
N THR A 146 3.26 -11.75 -13.57
CA THR A 146 3.42 -10.35 -13.11
C THR A 146 3.13 -9.34 -14.22
N ASP A 147 3.50 -9.65 -15.46
CA ASP A 147 3.28 -8.79 -16.63
C ASP A 147 1.79 -8.44 -16.84
N LYS A 148 0.85 -9.28 -16.37
CA LYS A 148 -0.60 -9.06 -16.49
C LYS A 148 -1.11 -7.75 -15.85
N PHE A 149 -0.42 -7.22 -14.84
CA PHE A 149 -0.77 -5.92 -14.24
C PHE A 149 0.24 -4.82 -14.54
N LEU A 150 1.35 -5.14 -15.22
CA LEU A 150 2.37 -4.17 -15.63
C LEU A 150 2.17 -3.66 -17.06
N TYR A 151 1.49 -4.44 -17.89
CA TYR A 151 1.22 -4.14 -19.30
C TYR A 151 -0.29 -4.08 -19.56
N PRO A 152 -0.74 -3.30 -20.56
CA PRO A 152 -2.12 -3.32 -21.00
C PRO A 152 -2.57 -4.74 -21.41
N PRO A 153 -3.84 -5.09 -21.17
CA PRO A 153 -4.38 -6.32 -21.71
C PRO A 153 -4.30 -6.29 -23.25
N PRO A 154 -4.10 -7.45 -23.90
CA PRO A 154 -4.16 -7.53 -25.35
C PRO A 154 -5.53 -7.03 -25.83
N ALA A 155 -5.53 -6.16 -26.84
CA ALA A 155 -6.78 -5.64 -27.41
C ALA A 155 -7.64 -6.80 -27.92
N VAL A 156 -8.87 -6.90 -27.40
CA VAL A 156 -9.88 -7.84 -27.93
C VAL A 156 -10.35 -7.26 -29.26
N ILE A 157 -10.10 -7.98 -30.34
CA ILE A 157 -10.63 -7.62 -31.65
C ILE A 157 -12.08 -8.11 -31.67
N ASP A 158 -13.05 -7.23 -31.93
CA ASP A 158 -14.41 -7.64 -32.30
C ASP A 158 -14.30 -8.63 -33.47
N GLU A 159 -14.99 -9.78 -33.37
CA GLU A 159 -14.87 -10.98 -34.24
C GLU A 159 -15.25 -10.78 -35.74
N GLY A 160 -14.82 -9.69 -36.39
CA GLY A 160 -15.19 -9.35 -37.77
C GLY A 160 -14.07 -8.84 -38.67
N ALA A 161 -12.81 -8.74 -38.21
CA ALA A 161 -11.70 -8.29 -39.05
C ALA A 161 -10.44 -9.12 -38.80
N ASP A 162 -9.89 -9.71 -39.86
CA ASP A 162 -8.64 -10.47 -39.93
C ASP A 162 -7.40 -9.62 -39.55
N GLY A 163 -7.29 -9.21 -38.28
CA GLY A 163 -6.14 -8.50 -37.72
C GLY A 163 -5.47 -9.33 -36.64
N LEU A 164 -4.14 -9.35 -36.58
CA LEU A 164 -3.43 -9.88 -35.41
C LEU A 164 -3.75 -9.01 -34.17
N PRO A 165 -3.79 -9.59 -32.96
CA PRO A 165 -3.92 -8.80 -31.72
C PRO A 165 -2.74 -7.83 -31.61
N THR A 166 -2.98 -6.54 -31.86
CA THR A 166 -1.96 -5.51 -31.64
C THR A 166 -1.95 -5.17 -30.16
N ALA A 167 -1.01 -5.76 -29.42
CA ALA A 167 -0.56 -5.18 -28.16
C ALA A 167 -0.23 -3.69 -28.41
N SER A 168 -0.42 -2.82 -27.42
CA SER A 168 0.11 -1.45 -27.50
C SER A 168 1.64 -1.54 -27.49
N LEU A 169 2.21 -1.66 -28.68
CA LEU A 169 3.64 -1.72 -28.90
C LEU A 169 4.19 -0.29 -28.94
N ASP A 170 5.39 -0.09 -28.42
CA ASP A 170 6.10 1.15 -28.62
C ASP A 170 6.63 1.25 -30.06
N SER A 171 7.29 2.36 -30.38
CA SER A 171 7.92 2.58 -31.69
C SER A 171 9.00 1.55 -32.05
N SER A 172 9.44 0.71 -31.10
CA SER A 172 10.40 -0.38 -31.29
C SER A 172 9.75 -1.76 -31.47
N GLY A 173 8.41 -1.85 -31.34
CA GLY A 173 7.68 -3.12 -31.40
C GLY A 173 7.66 -3.89 -30.08
N ALA A 174 8.03 -3.27 -28.95
CA ALA A 174 8.01 -3.87 -27.62
C ALA A 174 6.75 -3.47 -26.84
N PRO A 175 6.20 -4.32 -25.96
CA PRO A 175 5.01 -3.99 -25.18
C PRO A 175 5.26 -2.77 -24.28
N GLN A 176 4.31 -1.82 -24.27
CA GLN A 176 4.41 -0.60 -23.48
C GLN A 176 4.03 -0.83 -22.01
N LEU A 177 4.94 -0.46 -21.12
CA LEU A 177 4.75 -0.55 -19.68
C LEU A 177 3.74 0.50 -19.18
N LEU A 178 2.89 0.13 -18.22
CA LEU A 178 1.94 1.04 -17.57
C LEU A 178 2.65 1.97 -16.59
N HIS A 179 2.42 3.27 -16.71
CA HIS A 179 2.91 4.26 -15.76
C HIS A 179 1.77 4.79 -14.89
N VAL A 180 2.07 5.03 -13.63
CA VAL A 180 1.10 5.60 -12.68
C VAL A 180 1.14 7.12 -12.76
N ARG A 181 -0.02 7.73 -13.04
CA ARG A 181 -0.25 9.17 -12.99
C ARG A 181 -1.29 9.49 -11.92
N TYR A 182 -1.02 10.52 -11.11
CA TYR A 182 -1.99 11.11 -10.19
C TYR A 182 -2.49 12.44 -10.76
N ASP A 183 -3.79 12.70 -10.71
CA ASP A 183 -4.42 13.92 -11.24
C ASP A 183 -4.91 14.92 -10.17
N GLY A 184 -4.65 14.63 -8.89
CA GLY A 184 -5.15 15.42 -7.76
C GLY A 184 -6.33 14.78 -7.03
N GLU A 185 -6.96 13.77 -7.63
CA GLU A 185 -8.09 13.03 -7.04
C GLU A 185 -7.89 11.52 -7.14
N LYS A 186 -7.51 11.03 -8.32
CA LYS A 186 -7.46 9.61 -8.68
C LYS A 186 -6.11 9.22 -9.26
N PHE A 187 -5.82 7.92 -9.21
CA PHE A 187 -4.67 7.33 -9.87
C PHE A 187 -5.08 6.68 -11.19
N TRP A 188 -4.24 6.84 -12.19
CA TRP A 188 -4.42 6.32 -13.54
C TRP A 188 -3.22 5.50 -13.94
N LEU A 189 -3.45 4.36 -14.57
CA LEU A 189 -2.45 3.54 -15.26
C LEU A 189 -2.54 3.88 -16.73
N GLU A 190 -1.45 4.41 -17.29
CA GLU A 190 -1.42 4.82 -18.69
C GLU A 190 -0.15 4.36 -19.41
N THR A 191 -0.28 4.03 -20.68
CA THR A 191 0.89 3.87 -21.55
C THR A 191 1.52 5.22 -21.86
N SER A 192 2.79 5.21 -22.29
CA SER A 192 3.52 6.44 -22.60
C SER A 192 2.86 7.27 -23.72
N ASP A 193 2.21 6.60 -24.67
CA ASP A 193 1.46 7.21 -25.77
C ASP A 193 -0.02 7.48 -25.44
N LYS A 194 -0.48 7.12 -24.24
CA LYS A 194 -1.88 7.19 -23.79
C LYS A 194 -2.88 6.40 -24.65
N SER A 195 -2.41 5.41 -25.41
CA SER A 195 -3.28 4.48 -26.14
C SER A 195 -4.12 3.61 -25.21
N PHE A 196 -3.61 3.33 -24.02
CA PHE A 196 -4.35 2.68 -22.95
C PHE A 196 -4.33 3.56 -21.70
N VAL A 197 -5.51 3.74 -21.09
CA VAL A 197 -5.70 4.46 -19.83
C VAL A 197 -6.73 3.71 -19.00
N LYS A 198 -6.39 3.40 -17.74
CA LYS A 198 -7.27 2.74 -16.77
C LYS A 198 -7.23 3.50 -15.45
N GLU A 199 -8.39 3.75 -14.83
CA GLU A 199 -8.46 4.26 -13.46
C GLU A 199 -8.09 3.13 -12.46
N SER A 200 -7.24 3.45 -11.47
CA SER A 200 -6.94 2.53 -10.37
C SER A 200 -7.93 2.74 -9.22
N GLY A 201 -8.50 1.64 -8.72
CA GLY A 201 -9.43 1.65 -7.59
C GLY A 201 -8.78 1.91 -6.23
N ILE A 202 -7.46 2.15 -6.17
CA ILE A 202 -6.73 2.30 -4.89
C ILE A 202 -7.28 3.42 -3.99
N THR A 203 -7.90 4.46 -4.55
CA THR A 203 -8.51 5.59 -3.82
C THR A 203 -9.95 5.34 -3.38
N GLU A 204 -10.58 4.26 -3.85
CA GLU A 204 -11.94 3.93 -3.46
C GLU A 204 -11.98 3.47 -1.99
N SER A 205 -13.03 3.90 -1.28
CA SER A 205 -13.29 3.42 0.08
C SER A 205 -14.11 2.13 0.02
N GLU A 206 -13.63 1.09 0.69
CA GLU A 206 -14.40 -0.15 0.84
C GLU A 206 -15.54 0.01 1.84
N ASP A 207 -16.57 -0.77 1.61
CA ASP A 207 -17.67 -0.96 2.53
C ASP A 207 -17.16 -1.71 3.77
N VAL A 208 -17.58 -1.25 4.94
CA VAL A 208 -17.24 -1.87 6.22
C VAL A 208 -18.38 -2.79 6.68
N SER A 209 -18.03 -4.00 7.08
CA SER A 209 -18.98 -5.01 7.60
C SER A 209 -19.43 -4.75 9.05
N TYR A 210 -19.03 -3.62 9.63
CA TYR A 210 -19.35 -3.28 11.01
C TYR A 210 -19.78 -1.83 11.15
N VAL A 211 -20.57 -1.59 12.19
CA VAL A 211 -20.93 -0.25 12.63
C VAL A 211 -20.29 0.04 13.98
N SER A 212 -19.57 1.16 14.08
CA SER A 212 -19.00 1.64 15.33
C SER A 212 -19.85 2.76 15.92
N SER A 213 -20.09 2.73 17.23
CA SER A 213 -20.64 3.86 17.98
C SER A 213 -19.54 4.47 18.84
N PRO A 214 -19.49 5.80 19.01
CA PRO A 214 -18.59 6.41 20.00
C PRO A 214 -18.81 5.78 21.37
N TYR A 215 -17.72 5.42 22.06
CA TYR A 215 -17.78 4.84 23.40
C TYR A 215 -16.79 5.56 24.30
N ILE A 216 -17.31 6.11 25.39
CA ILE A 216 -16.52 6.70 26.47
C ILE A 216 -16.79 5.86 27.72
N PRO A 217 -15.77 5.24 28.35
CA PRO A 217 -15.91 4.53 29.61
C PRO A 217 -16.56 5.40 30.68
N MET A 218 -17.43 4.84 31.53
CA MET A 218 -18.17 5.61 32.53
C MET A 218 -17.26 6.44 33.46
N CYS A 219 -16.08 5.91 33.81
CA CYS A 219 -15.10 6.62 34.64
C CYS A 219 -14.47 7.86 33.98
N LEU A 220 -14.59 8.00 32.65
CA LEU A 220 -14.10 9.14 31.88
C LEU A 220 -15.24 10.08 31.43
N ARG A 221 -16.49 9.77 31.76
CA ARG A 221 -17.63 10.63 31.44
C ARG A 221 -17.73 11.75 32.46
N SER A 222 -17.97 12.96 31.98
CA SER A 222 -18.22 14.13 32.84
C SER A 222 -19.46 13.90 33.71
N SER A 223 -19.34 14.07 35.02
CA SER A 223 -20.46 14.02 35.96
C SER A 223 -21.19 15.37 36.12
N THR A 224 -20.84 16.36 35.30
CA THR A 224 -21.37 17.74 35.36
C THR A 224 -22.40 17.99 34.25
N SER A 225 -22.87 19.23 34.12
CA SER A 225 -23.77 19.67 33.04
C SER A 225 -23.20 19.49 31.62
N TYR A 226 -21.92 19.14 31.48
CA TYR A 226 -21.27 18.80 30.21
C TYR A 226 -21.28 17.29 29.92
N LEU A 227 -22.16 16.50 30.56
CA LEU A 227 -22.38 15.10 30.22
C LEU A 227 -22.84 14.99 28.76
N VAL A 228 -21.92 14.55 27.90
CA VAL A 228 -22.25 14.16 26.52
C VAL A 228 -22.48 12.66 26.51
N GLU A 229 -23.74 12.25 26.37
CA GLU A 229 -24.06 10.85 26.13
C GLU A 229 -23.65 10.48 24.69
N PRO A 230 -22.84 9.42 24.49
CA PRO A 230 -22.43 9.00 23.17
C PRO A 230 -23.63 8.59 22.32
N THR A 231 -23.62 8.98 21.05
CA THR A 231 -24.65 8.55 20.09
C THR A 231 -24.50 7.05 19.78
N SER A 232 -25.62 6.38 19.50
CA SER A 232 -25.64 4.96 19.14
C SER A 232 -25.93 4.81 17.65
N ASN A 233 -25.01 4.19 16.94
CA ASN A 233 -25.14 3.86 15.52
C ASN A 233 -25.74 2.47 15.28
N ARG A 234 -26.26 1.79 16.31
CA ARG A 234 -26.82 0.42 16.20
C ARG A 234 -27.84 0.28 15.07
N LEU A 235 -28.69 1.28 14.87
CA LEU A 235 -29.75 1.24 13.85
C LEU A 235 -29.21 1.29 12.42
N ARG A 236 -27.95 1.66 12.22
CA ARG A 236 -27.27 1.69 10.92
C ARG A 236 -26.63 0.36 10.55
N ALA A 237 -26.65 -0.64 11.43
CA ALA A 237 -26.11 -1.98 11.14
C ALA A 237 -26.62 -2.61 9.82
N PRO A 238 -27.89 -2.43 9.39
CA PRO A 238 -28.35 -2.93 8.09
C PRO A 238 -27.62 -2.33 6.90
N GLU A 239 -27.08 -1.11 7.01
CA GLU A 239 -26.31 -0.46 5.93
C GLU A 239 -25.02 -1.24 5.64
N CYS A 240 -24.35 -1.73 6.69
CA CYS A 240 -23.11 -2.52 6.58
C CYS A 240 -23.32 -3.90 5.94
N ALA A 241 -24.54 -4.45 6.00
CA ALA A 241 -24.87 -5.74 5.41
C ALA A 241 -25.07 -5.67 3.89
N LEU A 242 -25.23 -4.47 3.33
CA LEU A 242 -25.41 -4.22 1.89
C LEU A 242 -24.08 -3.96 1.16
N GLY A 243 -22.95 -4.01 1.87
CA GLY A 243 -21.63 -3.75 1.30
C GLY A 243 -21.30 -4.71 0.15
N SER A 244 -20.78 -4.17 -0.94
CA SER A 244 -20.56 -4.90 -2.21
C SER A 244 -19.10 -4.96 -2.66
N ASN A 245 -18.27 -4.05 -2.16
CA ASN A 245 -16.86 -3.92 -2.54
C ASN A 245 -15.88 -4.29 -1.41
N MET A 246 -16.36 -4.94 -0.35
CA MET A 246 -15.48 -5.47 0.70
C MET A 246 -14.72 -6.68 0.17
N MET A 247 -13.41 -6.78 0.41
CA MET A 247 -12.64 -7.99 0.14
C MET A 247 -13.21 -9.17 0.94
N ALA A 248 -14.15 -9.90 0.36
CA ALA A 248 -14.67 -11.16 0.87
C ALA A 248 -13.70 -12.30 0.52
N LYS A 249 -12.44 -12.19 0.96
CA LYS A 249 -11.61 -13.39 1.09
C LYS A 249 -12.27 -14.26 2.16
N GLU A 250 -12.16 -15.59 2.03
CA GLU A 250 -12.67 -16.55 3.02
C GLU A 250 -12.04 -16.28 4.39
N ALA A 251 -12.63 -15.33 5.13
CA ALA A 251 -12.11 -14.87 6.40
C ALA A 251 -12.42 -15.96 7.43
N ASN A 252 -11.42 -16.79 7.71
CA ASN A 252 -11.51 -17.72 8.82
C ASN A 252 -11.63 -16.91 10.11
N GLN A 253 -12.75 -17.09 10.83
CA GLN A 253 -12.95 -16.47 12.14
C GLN A 253 -11.85 -16.94 13.08
N SER A 254 -10.86 -16.07 13.30
CA SER A 254 -9.72 -16.35 14.18
C SER A 254 -10.06 -16.08 15.65
N LEU A 255 -10.96 -15.12 15.92
CA LEU A 255 -11.28 -14.67 17.27
C LEU A 255 -12.72 -14.15 17.38
N VAL A 256 -13.47 -14.63 18.37
CA VAL A 256 -14.80 -14.11 18.72
C VAL A 256 -14.73 -13.51 20.11
N LEU A 257 -14.99 -12.22 20.21
CA LEU A 257 -14.94 -11.45 21.44
C LEU A 257 -16.32 -10.85 21.74
N SER A 258 -16.70 -10.79 23.01
CA SER A 258 -17.93 -10.12 23.46
C SER A 258 -17.62 -9.25 24.67
N GLN A 259 -18.18 -8.04 24.71
CA GLN A 259 -18.05 -7.08 25.84
C GLN A 259 -16.60 -6.76 26.22
N VAL A 260 -15.74 -6.55 25.22
CA VAL A 260 -14.34 -6.18 25.45
C VAL A 260 -14.22 -4.70 25.76
N HIS A 261 -13.69 -4.39 26.94
CA HIS A 261 -13.26 -3.05 27.30
C HIS A 261 -11.73 -3.00 27.24
N ALA A 262 -11.19 -2.28 26.26
CA ALA A 262 -9.75 -2.02 26.16
C ALA A 262 -9.49 -0.58 26.60
N LEU A 263 -8.69 -0.41 27.66
CA LEU A 263 -8.14 0.89 28.04
C LEU A 263 -6.69 0.92 27.54
N VAL A 264 -6.47 1.64 26.43
CA VAL A 264 -5.12 1.82 25.89
C VAL A 264 -4.53 3.08 26.53
N GLY A 265 -3.65 2.88 27.50
CA GLY A 265 -2.80 3.94 28.03
C GLY A 265 -1.56 4.04 27.15
N GLU A 266 -1.51 5.02 26.26
CA GLU A 266 -0.30 5.31 25.50
C GLU A 266 0.60 6.20 26.36
N TRP A 267 1.80 5.70 26.70
CA TRP A 267 2.83 6.55 27.28
C TRP A 267 3.37 7.43 26.16
N LEU A 268 2.99 8.70 26.16
CA LEU A 268 3.51 9.69 25.22
C LEU A 268 5.05 9.73 25.33
N PRO A 269 5.81 9.30 24.32
CA PRO A 269 7.24 9.44 24.36
C PRO A 269 7.59 10.92 24.32
N PHE A 270 8.27 11.40 25.36
CA PHE A 270 8.75 12.77 25.44
C PHE A 270 9.85 12.97 24.39
N GLY A 271 9.51 13.66 23.30
CA GLY A 271 10.45 14.10 22.27
C GLY A 271 9.72 14.96 21.24
N ALA A 272 10.30 16.10 20.88
CA ALA A 272 9.66 17.06 19.97
C ALA A 272 9.21 16.42 18.65
N ASN A 273 10.01 15.49 18.10
CA ASN A 273 9.68 14.76 16.86
C ASN A 273 8.50 13.81 17.04
N GLN A 274 8.37 13.14 18.19
CA GLN A 274 7.28 12.20 18.46
C GLN A 274 5.96 12.92 18.74
N ILE A 275 6.01 14.04 19.46
CA ILE A 275 4.86 14.92 19.67
C ILE A 275 4.40 15.53 18.33
N SER A 276 5.34 15.95 17.49
CA SER A 276 5.02 16.44 16.14
C SER A 276 4.35 15.37 15.29
N ALA A 277 4.88 14.14 15.27
CA ALA A 277 4.29 13.03 14.53
C ALA A 277 2.89 12.64 15.05
N LEU A 278 2.68 12.69 16.36
CA LEU A 278 1.36 12.46 16.96
C LEU A 278 0.36 13.57 16.55
N ASN A 279 0.77 14.85 16.65
CA ASN A 279 -0.06 15.98 16.23
C ASN A 279 -0.47 15.87 14.76
N GLU A 280 0.44 15.41 13.91
CA GLU A 280 0.17 15.17 12.51
C GLU A 280 -0.85 14.03 12.30
N ARG A 281 -0.68 12.90 12.99
CA ARG A 281 -1.59 11.73 12.91
C ARG A 281 -2.99 12.03 13.42
N LEU A 282 -3.10 12.77 14.53
CA LEU A 282 -4.40 13.19 15.09
C LEU A 282 -5.06 14.29 14.25
N GLY A 283 -4.36 14.83 13.25
CA GLY A 283 -4.85 15.93 12.42
C GLY A 283 -5.03 17.21 13.23
N ALA A 284 -4.25 17.41 14.30
CA ALA A 284 -4.38 18.57 15.18
C ALA A 284 -4.18 19.90 14.42
N MET A 285 -3.30 19.91 13.41
CA MET A 285 -3.09 21.09 12.56
C MET A 285 -4.26 21.41 11.61
N GLU A 286 -5.16 20.46 11.36
CA GLU A 286 -6.31 20.61 10.46
C GLU A 286 -7.63 20.73 11.24
N ARG A 287 -7.82 19.90 12.27
CA ARG A 287 -9.07 19.75 13.02
C ARG A 287 -9.11 20.51 14.35
N CYS A 288 -7.95 20.83 14.93
CA CYS A 288 -7.84 21.48 16.25
C CYS A 288 -6.76 22.57 16.25
N GLN A 289 -6.80 23.50 15.29
CA GLN A 289 -5.89 24.64 15.26
C GLN A 289 -6.00 25.44 16.57
N GLY A 290 -4.94 25.37 17.39
CA GLY A 290 -4.89 26.05 18.70
C GLY A 290 -5.17 25.15 19.92
N GLY A 291 -5.38 23.85 19.75
CA GLY A 291 -5.47 22.91 20.87
C GLY A 291 -4.15 22.83 21.66
N LEU A 292 -4.22 22.95 22.99
CA LEU A 292 -3.07 22.80 23.89
C LEU A 292 -3.12 21.42 24.56
N PHE A 293 -2.01 20.69 24.53
CA PHE A 293 -1.87 19.44 25.26
C PHE A 293 -1.31 19.73 26.66
N SER A 294 -1.97 19.21 27.68
CA SER A 294 -1.53 19.33 29.07
C SER A 294 -1.15 17.95 29.61
N SER A 295 -0.08 17.88 30.39
CA SER A 295 0.29 16.68 31.15
C SER A 295 -0.62 16.44 32.37
N LYS A 296 -1.51 17.38 32.68
CA LYS A 296 -2.54 17.23 33.71
C LYS A 296 -3.82 16.73 33.06
N LEU A 297 -4.32 15.59 33.56
CA LEU A 297 -5.73 15.24 33.40
C LEU A 297 -6.56 16.32 34.09
N ASP A 298 -7.52 16.92 33.39
CA ASP A 298 -8.53 17.74 34.04
C ASP A 298 -9.31 16.81 34.99
N LEU A 299 -9.19 17.08 36.29
CA LEU A 299 -9.88 16.38 37.37
C LEU A 299 -11.30 16.94 37.55
#